data_AF-A0A1J0AG54-F1
#
_entry.id   AF-A0A1J0AG54-F1
#
_cell.length_a   1.000
_cell.length_b   1.000
_cell.length_c   1.000
_cell.angle_alpha   90.00
_cell.angle_beta   90.00
_cell.angle_gamma   90.00
#
_symmetry.space_group_name_H-M   'P 1'
#
loop_
_entity.id
_entity.type
_entity.pdbx_description
1 polymer ?
#
loop_
_entity_poly.entity_id
_entity_poly.type
_entity_poly.pdbx_seq_one_letter_code
_entity_poly.pdbx_strand_id
1 'polypeptide(L)'
;MTAMTVKPAMTVPTKPGEWPLFLIVEHLSKPLPSSLLETKRLGGKTISYIPWHKACLVLDKYAPGWQWEVRSIHTTAGDLFLVGRLSIPTSDGVVYREATGTNSLTETAYGDASSNAESMAFRRAASKFGLALYLYDK
;
A
#
# COMPACT_ATOMS: atom_id res chain seq x y z
N MET A 1 -45.40 9.00 4.49
CA MET A 1 -44.19 9.61 3.91
C MET A 1 -43.01 9.08 4.71
N THR A 2 -42.26 8.14 4.15
CA THR A 2 -41.11 7.54 4.82
C THR A 2 -39.90 8.46 4.64
N ALA A 3 -39.38 9.01 5.73
CA ALA A 3 -38.19 9.86 5.67
C ALA A 3 -37.00 9.04 5.14
N MET A 4 -36.49 9.42 3.96
CA MET A 4 -35.21 8.94 3.49
C MET A 4 -34.13 9.52 4.41
N THR A 5 -33.55 8.69 5.28
CA THR A 5 -32.30 9.00 5.96
C THR A 5 -31.21 9.09 4.91
N VAL A 6 -30.91 10.31 4.47
CA VAL A 6 -29.73 10.61 3.66
C VAL A 6 -28.52 10.24 4.51
N LYS A 7 -27.84 9.14 4.15
CA LYS A 7 -26.55 8.78 4.74
C LYS A 7 -25.62 9.96 4.45
N PRO A 8 -25.10 10.68 5.45
CA PRO A 8 -24.21 11.80 5.19
C PRO A 8 -23.05 11.27 4.33
N ALA A 9 -22.74 11.98 3.25
CA ALA A 9 -21.57 11.66 2.44
C ALA A 9 -20.35 11.78 3.36
N MET A 10 -19.80 10.64 3.80
CA MET A 10 -18.63 10.65 4.66
C MET A 10 -17.49 11.29 3.87
N THR A 11 -17.09 12.47 4.30
CA THR A 11 -15.98 13.22 3.72
C THR A 11 -14.68 12.50 4.03
N VAL A 12 -13.75 12.49 3.06
CA VAL A 12 -12.38 11.96 3.27
C VAL A 12 -11.69 12.69 4.43
N PRO A 13 -10.79 12.03 5.17
CA PRO A 13 -10.11 12.66 6.29
C PRO A 13 -9.22 13.81 5.78
N THR A 14 -9.20 14.91 6.50
CA THR A 14 -8.43 16.12 6.15
C THR A 14 -7.16 16.27 6.99
N LYS A 15 -7.09 15.56 8.12
CA LYS A 15 -5.93 15.58 9.02
C LYS A 15 -5.60 14.18 9.55
N PRO A 16 -4.35 13.94 9.98
CA PRO A 16 -3.96 12.67 10.59
C PRO A 16 -4.81 12.29 11.80
N GLY A 17 -5.16 11.00 11.92
CA GLY A 17 -5.93 10.48 13.06
C GLY A 17 -7.43 10.83 13.07
N GLU A 18 -7.97 11.43 12.00
CA GLU A 18 -9.40 11.79 11.94
C GLU A 18 -10.31 10.56 11.78
N TRP A 19 -9.88 9.55 11.02
CA TRP A 19 -10.64 8.32 10.81
C TRP A 19 -10.19 7.19 11.74
N PRO A 20 -11.12 6.34 12.23
CA PRO A 20 -10.79 5.07 12.85
C PRO A 20 -10.23 4.08 11.83
N LEU A 21 -9.51 3.06 12.31
CA LEU A 21 -8.83 2.09 11.45
C LEU A 21 -9.81 1.40 10.48
N PHE A 22 -11.01 1.05 10.95
CA PHE A 22 -11.96 0.29 10.13
C PHE A 22 -12.43 1.08 8.90
N LEU A 23 -12.63 2.40 9.00
CA LEU A 23 -13.02 3.23 7.87
C LEU A 23 -11.90 3.37 6.85
N ILE A 24 -10.65 3.51 7.32
CA ILE A 24 -9.47 3.54 6.45
C ILE A 24 -9.37 2.22 5.67
N VAL A 25 -9.47 1.07 6.37
CA VAL A 25 -9.40 -0.26 5.74
C VAL A 25 -10.56 -0.45 4.76
N GLU A 26 -11.79 -0.08 5.13
CA GLU A 26 -12.96 -0.16 4.24
C GLU A 26 -12.72 0.62 2.94
N HIS A 27 -12.17 1.83 3.02
CA HIS A 27 -11.92 2.68 1.86
C HIS A 27 -10.72 2.23 1.03
N LEU A 28 -9.62 1.81 1.65
CA LEU A 28 -8.44 1.28 0.93
C LEU A 28 -8.75 -0.05 0.23
N SER A 29 -9.71 -0.83 0.74
CA SER A 29 -10.11 -2.12 0.15
C SER A 29 -10.97 -1.98 -1.11
N LYS A 30 -11.45 -0.78 -1.44
CA LYS A 30 -12.27 -0.56 -2.64
C LYS A 30 -11.44 -0.77 -3.92
N PRO A 31 -12.02 -1.35 -4.98
CA PRO A 31 -11.35 -1.46 -6.27
C PRO A 31 -10.84 -0.10 -6.76
N LEU A 32 -9.62 -0.08 -7.29
CA LEU A 32 -8.98 1.14 -7.76
C LEU A 32 -9.38 1.45 -9.21
N PRO A 33 -9.49 2.72 -9.59
CA PRO A 33 -9.56 3.12 -10.99
C PRO A 33 -8.38 2.55 -11.79
N SER A 34 -8.64 2.13 -13.02
CA SER A 34 -7.62 1.56 -13.91
C SER A 34 -6.45 2.51 -14.16
N SER A 35 -6.65 3.83 -14.09
CA SER A 35 -5.61 4.85 -14.20
C SER A 35 -4.54 4.78 -13.09
N LEU A 36 -4.89 4.18 -11.93
CA LEU A 36 -3.95 3.94 -10.84
C LEU A 36 -3.18 2.61 -10.98
N LEU A 37 -3.52 1.79 -11.97
CA LEU A 37 -2.94 0.49 -12.18
C LEU A 37 -2.02 0.48 -13.39
N GLU A 38 -1.03 -0.41 -13.34
CA GLU A 38 -0.15 -0.77 -14.44
C GLU A 38 -0.12 -2.28 -14.59
N THR A 39 0.42 -2.76 -15.71
CA THR A 39 0.58 -4.19 -15.96
C THR A 39 2.02 -4.54 -16.26
N LYS A 40 2.44 -5.71 -15.82
CA LYS A 40 3.74 -6.29 -16.19
C LYS A 40 3.61 -7.77 -16.52
N ARG A 41 4.55 -8.30 -17.30
CA ARG A 41 4.68 -9.74 -17.55
C ARG A 41 5.51 -10.37 -16.45
N LEU A 42 5.00 -11.42 -15.84
CA LEU A 42 5.71 -12.22 -14.84
C LEU A 42 5.39 -13.70 -15.10
N GLY A 43 6.42 -14.51 -15.38
CA GLY A 43 6.25 -15.96 -15.64
C GLY A 43 5.26 -16.26 -16.76
N GLY A 44 5.28 -15.48 -17.84
CA GLY A 44 4.36 -15.63 -18.99
C GLY A 44 2.93 -15.12 -18.76
N LYS A 45 2.59 -14.68 -17.54
CA LYS A 45 1.27 -14.09 -17.22
C LYS A 45 1.35 -12.57 -17.14
N THR A 46 0.32 -11.88 -17.64
CA THR A 46 0.14 -10.46 -17.39
C THR A 46 -0.48 -10.26 -16.01
N ILE A 47 0.15 -9.44 -15.17
CA ILE A 47 -0.34 -9.11 -13.83
C ILE A 47 -0.54 -7.61 -13.70
N SER A 48 -1.65 -7.21 -13.08
CA SER A 48 -1.91 -5.82 -12.71
C SER A 48 -1.30 -5.52 -11.33
N TYR A 49 -0.78 -4.31 -11.16
CA TYR A 49 -0.27 -3.83 -9.88
C TYR A 49 -0.49 -2.31 -9.76
N ILE A 50 -0.49 -1.80 -8.53
CA ILE A 50 -0.38 -0.36 -8.25
C ILE A 50 1.10 0.02 -8.14
N PRO A 51 1.63 1.02 -8.88
CA PRO A 51 2.96 1.56 -8.66
C PRO A 51 3.10 2.24 -7.30
N TRP A 52 4.30 2.22 -6.69
CA TRP A 52 4.50 2.72 -5.32
C TRP A 52 4.07 4.18 -5.15
N HIS A 53 4.40 5.05 -6.11
CA HIS A 53 4.06 6.48 -6.03
C HIS A 53 2.54 6.71 -6.13
N LYS A 54 1.80 5.86 -6.85
CA LYS A 54 0.33 5.91 -6.89
C LYS A 54 -0.29 5.37 -5.60
N ALA A 55 0.37 4.43 -4.92
CA ALA A 55 -0.06 4.00 -3.59
C ALA A 55 0.06 5.14 -2.57
N CYS A 56 1.11 5.98 -2.65
CA CYS A 56 1.21 7.20 -1.84
C CYS A 56 -0.01 8.11 -2.02
N LEU A 57 -0.42 8.38 -3.27
CA LEU A 57 -1.60 9.23 -3.54
C LEU A 57 -2.89 8.70 -2.90
N VAL A 58 -3.06 7.38 -2.88
CA VAL A 58 -4.23 6.76 -2.25
C VAL A 58 -4.15 6.84 -0.72
N LEU A 59 -2.96 6.64 -0.15
CA LEU A 59 -2.73 6.82 1.29
C LEU A 59 -2.90 8.27 1.72
N ASP A 60 -2.41 9.25 0.96
CA ASP A 60 -2.60 10.68 1.25
C ASP A 60 -4.09 11.04 1.31
N LYS A 61 -4.90 10.41 0.46
CA LYS A 61 -6.34 10.65 0.39
C LYS A 61 -7.14 10.04 1.54
N TYR A 62 -6.78 8.84 2.00
CA TYR A 62 -7.60 8.07 2.95
C TYR A 62 -6.94 7.85 4.32
N ALA A 63 -5.65 8.12 4.44
CA ALA A 63 -4.81 7.91 5.62
C ALA A 63 -3.75 9.02 5.74
N PRO A 64 -4.14 10.31 5.75
CA PRO A 64 -3.20 11.42 5.83
C PRO A 64 -2.30 11.28 7.07
N GLY A 65 -1.01 11.62 6.91
CA GLY A 65 -0.01 11.45 7.96
C GLY A 65 0.53 10.03 8.12
N TRP A 66 0.28 9.14 7.15
CA TRP A 66 0.97 7.85 7.07
C TRP A 66 2.49 8.04 7.04
N GLN A 67 3.20 7.05 7.57
CA GLN A 67 4.66 7.05 7.65
C GLN A 67 5.20 5.72 7.14
N TRP A 68 6.36 5.78 6.49
CA TRP A 68 7.09 4.61 6.05
C TRP A 68 8.50 4.62 6.62
N GLU A 69 8.93 3.47 7.13
CA GLU A 69 10.29 3.28 7.63
C GLU A 69 10.86 1.92 7.20
N VAL A 70 12.14 1.90 6.85
CA VAL A 70 12.90 0.66 6.64
C VAL A 70 13.36 0.16 8.01
N ARG A 71 12.92 -1.05 8.37
CA ARG A 71 13.14 -1.66 9.70
C ARG A 71 14.41 -2.50 9.75
N SER A 72 14.70 -3.23 8.67
CA SER A 72 15.94 -3.98 8.52
C SER A 72 16.26 -4.25 7.07
N ILE A 73 17.55 -4.43 6.79
CA ILE A 73 18.09 -4.85 5.51
C ILE A 73 19.00 -6.05 5.77
N HIS A 74 18.82 -7.11 5.00
CA HIS A 74 19.64 -8.30 5.03
C HIS A 74 20.05 -8.67 3.61
N THR A 75 21.31 -9.00 3.39
CA THR A 75 21.82 -9.41 2.07
C THR A 75 22.38 -10.82 2.15
N THR A 76 22.12 -11.60 1.11
CA THR A 76 22.83 -12.86 0.84
C THR A 76 23.84 -12.63 -0.30
N ALA A 77 24.48 -13.70 -0.78
CA ALA A 77 25.40 -13.60 -1.93
C ALA A 77 24.71 -13.15 -3.22
N GLY A 78 23.38 -13.33 -3.35
CA GLY A 78 22.63 -13.05 -4.58
C GLY A 78 21.48 -12.08 -4.43
N ASP A 79 20.98 -11.85 -3.21
CA ASP A 79 19.71 -11.15 -2.99
C ASP A 79 19.79 -10.16 -1.83
N LEU A 80 18.98 -9.10 -1.94
CA LEU A 80 18.68 -8.15 -0.88
C LEU A 80 17.25 -8.40 -0.39
N PHE A 81 17.11 -8.53 0.93
CA PHE A 81 15.85 -8.61 1.65
C PHE A 81 15.69 -7.36 2.51
N LEU A 82 14.50 -6.77 2.49
CA LEU A 82 14.17 -5.58 3.25
C LEU A 82 12.87 -5.80 4.01
N VAL A 83 12.84 -5.44 5.29
CA VAL A 83 11.59 -5.32 6.07
C VAL A 83 11.27 -3.85 6.19
N GLY A 84 10.06 -3.45 5.80
CA GLY A 84 9.59 -2.08 5.99
C GLY A 84 8.26 -2.04 6.70
N ARG A 85 7.97 -0.91 7.35
CA ARG A 85 6.78 -0.67 8.16
C ARG A 85 6.00 0.52 7.63
N LEU A 86 4.71 0.31 7.38
CA LEU A 86 3.74 1.36 7.15
C LEU A 86 2.97 1.60 8.45
N SER A 87 3.05 2.83 8.98
CA SER A 87 2.33 3.28 10.16
C SER A 87 1.27 4.30 9.76
N ILE A 88 0.05 4.15 10.27
CA ILE A 88 -1.08 5.04 9.98
C ILE A 88 -1.64 5.58 11.30
N PRO A 89 -1.67 6.91 11.50
CA PRO A 89 -2.38 7.51 12.63
C PRO A 89 -3.89 7.38 12.40
N THR A 90 -4.58 6.77 13.35
CA THR A 90 -6.05 6.65 13.38
C THR A 90 -6.60 7.30 14.65
N SER A 91 -7.92 7.44 14.75
CA SER A 91 -8.57 7.89 16.00
C SER A 91 -8.42 6.86 17.14
N ASP A 92 -8.05 5.62 16.81
CA ASP A 92 -7.82 4.52 17.75
C ASP A 92 -6.35 4.44 18.23
N GLY A 93 -5.49 5.33 17.72
CA GLY A 93 -4.04 5.31 17.93
C GLY A 93 -3.27 5.05 16.63
N VAL A 94 -1.95 4.89 16.75
CA VAL A 94 -1.11 4.61 15.58
C VAL A 94 -1.07 3.09 15.35
N VAL A 95 -1.51 2.66 14.17
CA VAL A 95 -1.53 1.24 13.77
C VAL A 95 -0.48 1.04 12.69
N TYR A 96 0.32 -0.01 12.80
CA TYR A 96 1.32 -0.33 11.80
C TYR A 96 1.20 -1.75 11.26
N ARG A 97 1.64 -1.92 10.01
CA ARG A 97 1.79 -3.24 9.36
C ARG A 97 3.12 -3.27 8.64
N GLU A 98 3.80 -4.40 8.74
CA GLU A 98 5.12 -4.60 8.13
C GLU A 98 5.03 -5.56 6.98
N ALA A 99 5.94 -5.44 6.01
CA ALA A 99 6.08 -6.44 4.96
C ALA A 99 7.52 -6.52 4.46
N THR A 100 7.82 -7.64 3.80
CA THR A 100 9.12 -7.88 3.20
C THR A 100 9.11 -7.53 1.71
N GLY A 101 10.23 -7.02 1.27
CA GLY A 101 10.61 -6.87 -0.13
C GLY A 101 11.89 -7.63 -0.41
N THR A 102 12.05 -8.08 -1.64
CA THR A 102 13.25 -8.77 -2.08
C THR A 102 13.61 -8.35 -3.50
N ASN A 103 14.90 -8.25 -3.78
CA ASN A 103 15.38 -8.10 -5.15
C ASN A 103 16.74 -8.77 -5.29
N SER A 104 17.03 -9.33 -6.47
CA SER A 104 18.36 -9.83 -6.76
C SER A 104 19.36 -8.66 -6.85
N LEU A 105 20.56 -8.86 -6.33
CA LEU A 105 21.69 -7.93 -6.42
C LEU A 105 22.34 -7.93 -7.81
N THR A 106 22.10 -8.98 -8.60
CA THR A 106 22.67 -9.15 -9.95
C THR A 106 21.69 -8.78 -11.06
N GLU A 107 20.43 -8.51 -10.72
CA GLU A 107 19.40 -8.17 -11.70
C GLU A 107 19.62 -6.77 -12.27
N THR A 108 19.72 -6.67 -13.59
CA THR A 108 19.82 -5.40 -14.33
C THR A 108 18.42 -4.87 -14.69
N ALA A 109 17.58 -4.70 -13.67
CA ALA A 109 16.26 -4.08 -13.84
C ALA A 109 16.37 -2.55 -13.78
N TYR A 110 15.24 -1.87 -14.02
CA TYR A 110 15.13 -0.44 -13.73
C TYR A 110 15.22 -0.20 -12.22
N GLY A 111 16.08 0.75 -11.81
CA GLY A 111 16.36 1.04 -10.39
C GLY A 111 17.34 0.06 -9.76
N ASP A 112 17.82 0.39 -8.56
CA ASP A 112 18.70 -0.49 -7.78
C ASP A 112 17.91 -1.53 -6.97
N ALA A 113 18.61 -2.57 -6.49
CA ALA A 113 18.02 -3.66 -5.73
C ALA A 113 17.30 -3.20 -4.45
N SER A 114 17.82 -2.16 -3.78
CA SER A 114 17.23 -1.64 -2.54
C SER A 114 15.92 -0.89 -2.82
N SER A 115 15.90 -0.03 -3.83
CA SER A 115 14.72 0.71 -4.30
C SER A 115 13.59 -0.24 -4.72
N ASN A 116 13.93 -1.31 -5.45
CA ASN A 116 12.95 -2.31 -5.89
C ASN A 116 12.41 -3.16 -4.73
N ALA A 117 13.27 -3.57 -3.81
CA ALA A 117 12.86 -4.27 -2.60
C ALA A 117 11.96 -3.38 -1.73
N GLU A 118 12.33 -2.12 -1.50
CA GLU A 118 11.53 -1.18 -0.73
C GLU A 118 10.14 -0.95 -1.36
N SER A 119 10.08 -0.72 -2.67
CA SER A 119 8.82 -0.59 -3.41
C SER A 119 7.92 -1.82 -3.28
N MET A 120 8.52 -3.03 -3.22
CA MET A 120 7.78 -4.27 -2.97
C MET A 120 7.25 -4.34 -1.53
N ALA A 121 8.11 -4.05 -0.55
CA ALA A 121 7.75 -4.04 0.87
C ALA A 121 6.62 -3.04 1.16
N PHE A 122 6.75 -1.81 0.66
CA PHE A 122 5.78 -0.73 0.85
C PHE A 122 4.40 -1.13 0.35
N ARG A 123 4.30 -1.59 -0.90
CA ARG A 123 3.03 -1.98 -1.49
C ARG A 123 2.40 -3.17 -0.77
N ARG A 124 3.19 -4.15 -0.36
CA ARG A 124 2.69 -5.29 0.44
C ARG A 124 2.18 -4.84 1.81
N ALA A 125 2.88 -3.93 2.49
CA ALA A 125 2.43 -3.36 3.77
C ALA A 125 1.12 -2.58 3.59
N ALA A 126 0.99 -1.79 2.52
CA ALA A 126 -0.23 -1.09 2.17
C ALA A 126 -1.38 -2.06 1.84
N SER A 127 -1.12 -3.15 1.11
CA SER A 127 -2.12 -4.20 0.84
C SER A 127 -2.58 -4.90 2.10
N LYS A 128 -1.74 -5.00 3.14
CA LYS A 128 -2.21 -5.48 4.44
C LYS A 128 -3.28 -4.55 5.02
N PHE A 129 -3.29 -3.24 4.74
CA PHE A 129 -4.40 -2.33 5.10
C PHE A 129 -5.57 -2.35 4.09
N GLY A 130 -5.55 -3.23 3.09
CA GLY A 130 -6.59 -3.38 2.07
C GLY A 130 -6.22 -2.79 0.70
N LEU A 131 -5.22 -1.90 0.63
CA LEU A 131 -4.89 -1.20 -0.60
C LEU A 131 -4.49 -2.16 -1.73
N ALA A 132 -5.30 -2.19 -2.78
CA ALA A 132 -5.10 -3.05 -3.94
C ALA A 132 -4.98 -4.55 -3.59
N LEU A 133 -5.47 -4.98 -2.42
CA LEU A 133 -5.39 -6.37 -1.96
C LEU A 133 -6.11 -7.33 -2.91
N TYR A 134 -7.22 -6.88 -3.52
CA TYR A 134 -7.98 -7.66 -4.50
C TYR A 134 -7.18 -8.04 -5.76
N LEU A 135 -6.05 -7.38 -6.05
CA LEU A 135 -5.19 -7.75 -7.20
C LEU A 135 -4.44 -9.08 -6.99
N TYR A 136 -4.39 -9.57 -5.75
CA TYR A 136 -3.77 -10.84 -5.38
C TYR A 136 -4.72 -12.03 -5.48
N ASP A 137 -6.03 -11.78 -5.48
CA ASP A 137 -7.06 -12.80 -5.65
C ASP A 137 -7.31 -12.99 -7.15
N LYS A 138 -6.91 -14.15 -7.68
CA LYS A 138 -6.93 -14.46 -9.12
C LYS A 138 -7.51 -15.84 -9.38
#